data_AF-A0AAJ1UIL2-F1
#
_entry.id   AF-A0AAJ1UIL2-F1
#
_cell.length_a   1.000
_cell.length_b   1.000
_cell.length_c   1.000
_cell.angle_alpha   90.00
_cell.angle_beta   90.00
_cell.angle_gamma   90.00
#
_symmetry.space_group_name_H-M   'P 1'
#
loop_
_entity.id
_entity.type
_entity.pdbx_description
1 polymer ?
#
loop_
_entity_poly.entity_id
_entity_poly.type
_entity_poly.pdbx_seq_one_letter_code
_entity_poly.pdbx_strand_id
1 'polypeptide(L)'
;SADRVTSISAKADAIEAEINKSIDEWNSSSSSILTSQKSDFASDKQLRDEKFAKEMDEFREKFRTESETLIESNNVALIEKQSLFDKNIEAINIDAKKRHEDIIKLHNLVAHDSVTGGYKSIADREYDAAQLWRKGAIACIIATILWLLASLFWFTPVLYPEKLFWMQVAKSVSLTALLLSFAVYASKQSTLHRINERKSRTFFLQVQAFDPFIANLPEEAKRTLKEELSKRIFGADDHSQDSNLMEKAEFKGIERGIDLLGQLHKIVGKG
;
A
#
# COMPACT_ATOMS: atom_id res chain seq x y z
N SER A 1 -100.88 79.50 -71.56
CA SER A 1 -100.47 78.85 -70.29
C SER A 1 -99.96 77.43 -70.50
N ALA A 2 -100.40 76.72 -71.56
CA ALA A 2 -99.94 75.35 -71.86
C ALA A 2 -98.42 75.21 -72.09
N ASP A 3 -97.76 76.13 -72.83
CA ASP A 3 -96.32 76.02 -73.17
C ASP A 3 -95.34 76.15 -71.99
N ARG A 4 -95.70 76.90 -70.95
CA ARG A 4 -94.85 77.04 -69.75
C ARG A 4 -94.92 75.79 -68.89
N VAL A 5 -96.08 75.17 -68.79
CA VAL A 5 -96.30 73.93 -68.03
C VAL A 5 -95.56 72.77 -68.71
N THR A 6 -95.59 72.68 -70.04
CA THR A 6 -94.81 71.67 -70.79
C THR A 6 -93.30 71.89 -70.67
N SER A 7 -92.81 73.14 -70.65
CA SER A 7 -91.38 73.42 -70.45
C SER A 7 -90.84 73.09 -69.06
N ILE A 8 -91.68 73.24 -68.02
CA ILE A 8 -91.34 72.89 -66.64
C ILE A 8 -91.37 71.37 -66.46
N SER A 9 -92.39 70.70 -67.03
CA SER A 9 -92.43 69.23 -67.07
C SER A 9 -91.19 68.67 -67.74
N ALA A 10 -90.83 69.16 -68.94
CA ALA A 10 -89.66 68.68 -69.67
C ALA A 10 -88.33 68.90 -68.92
N LYS A 11 -88.20 69.96 -68.11
CA LYS A 11 -87.04 70.18 -67.24
C LYS A 11 -87.05 69.27 -66.01
N ALA A 12 -88.21 69.01 -65.42
CA ALA A 12 -88.36 68.06 -64.33
C ALA A 12 -88.00 66.64 -64.80
N ASP A 13 -88.49 66.24 -65.98
CA ASP A 13 -88.19 64.96 -66.60
C ASP A 13 -86.69 64.83 -66.94
N ALA A 14 -86.05 65.91 -67.41
CA ALA A 14 -84.61 65.93 -67.67
C ALA A 14 -83.76 65.81 -66.39
N ILE A 15 -84.17 66.48 -65.31
CA ILE A 15 -83.51 66.37 -64.00
C ILE A 15 -83.70 64.96 -63.43
N GLU A 16 -84.90 64.39 -63.55
CA GLU A 16 -85.17 63.02 -63.13
C GLU A 16 -84.32 62.02 -63.92
N ALA A 17 -84.16 62.21 -65.23
CA ALA A 17 -83.28 61.41 -66.06
C ALA A 17 -81.80 61.53 -65.65
N GLU A 18 -81.31 62.73 -65.31
CA GLU A 18 -79.94 62.96 -64.84
C GLU A 18 -79.68 62.33 -63.46
N ILE A 19 -80.64 62.45 -62.54
CA ILE A 19 -80.59 61.82 -61.21
C ILE A 19 -80.57 60.30 -61.35
N ASN A 20 -81.44 59.73 -62.16
CA ASN A 20 -81.48 58.28 -62.41
C ASN A 20 -80.17 57.79 -63.03
N LYS A 21 -79.63 58.53 -64.01
CA LYS A 21 -78.32 58.24 -64.61
C LYS A 21 -77.19 58.27 -63.56
N SER A 22 -77.15 59.27 -62.68
CA SER A 22 -76.12 59.35 -61.62
C SER A 22 -76.27 58.24 -60.58
N ILE A 23 -77.50 57.83 -60.27
CA ILE A 23 -77.79 56.69 -59.38
C ILE A 23 -77.29 55.39 -60.02
N ASP A 24 -77.53 55.20 -61.32
CA ASP A 24 -77.07 54.02 -62.06
C ASP A 24 -75.55 53.96 -62.17
N GLU A 25 -74.89 55.09 -62.44
CA GLU A 25 -73.43 55.21 -62.46
C GLU A 25 -72.83 54.93 -61.07
N TRP A 26 -73.42 55.48 -60.00
CA TRP A 26 -72.99 55.23 -58.62
C TRP A 26 -73.18 53.76 -58.23
N ASN A 27 -74.34 53.17 -58.50
CA ASN A 27 -74.62 51.75 -58.23
C ASN A 27 -73.63 50.84 -58.97
N SER A 28 -73.32 51.17 -60.22
CA SER A 28 -72.37 50.42 -61.04
C SER A 28 -70.93 50.54 -60.51
N SER A 29 -70.51 51.75 -60.13
CA SER A 29 -69.19 52.01 -59.52
C SER A 29 -69.04 51.37 -58.14
N SER A 30 -70.05 51.48 -57.27
CA SER A 30 -70.05 50.81 -55.97
C SER A 30 -70.01 49.30 -56.11
N SER A 31 -70.79 48.72 -57.04
CA SER A 31 -70.77 47.29 -57.29
C SER A 31 -69.42 46.79 -57.81
N SER A 32 -68.77 47.56 -58.69
CA SER A 32 -67.45 47.20 -59.21
C SER A 32 -66.36 47.29 -58.14
N ILE A 33 -66.36 48.35 -57.31
CA ILE A 33 -65.41 48.51 -56.19
C ILE A 33 -65.61 47.41 -55.13
N LEU A 34 -66.85 47.08 -54.78
CA LEU A 34 -67.13 46.00 -53.83
C LEU A 34 -66.67 44.65 -54.37
N THR A 35 -66.80 44.43 -55.67
CA THR A 35 -66.34 43.20 -56.33
C THR A 35 -64.82 43.15 -56.36
N SER A 36 -64.14 44.25 -56.70
CA SER A 36 -62.68 44.31 -56.70
C SER A 36 -62.11 44.12 -55.30
N GLN A 37 -62.63 44.80 -54.28
CA GLN A 37 -62.18 44.65 -52.90
C GLN A 37 -62.35 43.22 -52.36
N LYS A 38 -63.47 42.55 -52.70
CA LYS A 38 -63.66 41.14 -52.32
C LYS A 38 -62.65 40.23 -53.01
N SER A 39 -62.38 40.48 -54.30
CA SER A 39 -61.39 39.73 -55.07
C SER A 39 -59.98 39.93 -54.51
N ASP A 40 -59.57 41.17 -54.29
CA ASP A 40 -58.25 41.52 -53.76
C ASP A 40 -58.05 40.93 -52.37
N PHE A 41 -59.05 41.05 -51.48
CA PHE A 41 -59.00 40.45 -50.15
C PHE A 41 -58.88 38.92 -50.20
N ALA A 42 -59.60 38.26 -51.10
CA ALA A 42 -59.52 36.82 -51.27
C ALA A 42 -58.14 36.38 -51.78
N SER A 43 -57.59 37.10 -52.76
CA SER A 43 -56.25 36.84 -53.30
C SER A 43 -55.16 37.08 -52.27
N ASP A 44 -55.21 38.19 -51.54
CA ASP A 44 -54.27 38.52 -50.46
C ASP A 44 -54.33 37.50 -49.32
N LYS A 45 -55.52 37.02 -48.99
CA LYS A 45 -55.70 35.97 -47.98
C LYS A 45 -55.03 34.68 -48.45
N GLN A 46 -55.28 34.25 -49.68
CA GLN A 46 -54.65 33.06 -50.24
C GLN A 46 -53.12 33.17 -50.27
N LEU A 47 -52.58 34.31 -50.72
CA LEU A 47 -51.13 34.55 -50.72
C LEU A 47 -50.52 34.49 -49.32
N ARG A 48 -51.21 35.05 -48.32
CA ARG A 48 -50.76 34.95 -46.91
C ARG A 48 -50.79 33.51 -46.41
N ASP A 49 -51.85 32.77 -46.71
CA ASP A 49 -52.00 31.37 -46.28
C ASP A 49 -50.92 30.49 -46.93
N GLU A 50 -50.64 30.68 -48.22
CA GLU A 50 -49.56 29.98 -48.94
C GLU A 50 -48.17 30.34 -48.41
N LYS A 51 -47.91 31.63 -48.15
CA LYS A 51 -46.63 32.09 -47.60
C LYS A 51 -46.42 31.56 -46.19
N PHE A 52 -47.45 31.61 -45.35
CA PHE A 52 -47.38 31.09 -43.98
C PHE A 52 -47.16 29.57 -43.96
N ALA A 53 -47.84 28.82 -44.84
CA ALA A 53 -47.62 27.39 -44.98
C ALA A 53 -46.16 27.08 -45.35
N LYS A 54 -45.60 27.81 -46.33
CA LYS A 54 -44.21 27.65 -46.74
C LYS A 54 -43.22 28.00 -45.62
N GLU A 55 -43.43 29.10 -44.91
CA GLU A 55 -42.59 29.48 -43.76
C GLU A 55 -42.67 28.45 -42.63
N MET A 56 -43.84 27.84 -42.38
CA MET A 56 -43.98 26.77 -41.38
C MET A 56 -43.29 25.48 -41.78
N ASP A 57 -43.30 25.13 -43.06
CA ASP A 57 -42.59 23.95 -43.55
C ASP A 57 -41.08 24.16 -43.47
N GLU A 58 -40.58 25.34 -43.86
CA GLU A 58 -39.17 25.70 -43.70
C GLU A 58 -38.73 25.74 -42.23
N PHE A 59 -39.57 26.25 -41.34
CA PHE A 59 -39.32 26.24 -39.90
C PHE A 59 -39.27 24.81 -39.36
N ARG A 60 -40.22 23.94 -39.76
CA ARG A 60 -40.25 22.54 -39.35
C ARG A 60 -39.01 21.77 -39.79
N GLU A 61 -38.58 21.95 -41.03
CA GLU A 61 -37.37 21.29 -41.54
C GLU A 61 -36.12 21.78 -40.81
N LYS A 62 -35.95 23.10 -40.63
CA LYS A 62 -34.82 23.64 -39.86
C LYS A 62 -34.80 23.10 -38.43
N PHE A 63 -35.94 23.14 -37.75
CA PHE A 63 -36.06 22.62 -36.38
C PHE A 63 -35.74 21.13 -36.31
N ARG A 64 -36.20 20.33 -37.29
CA ARG A 64 -35.89 18.90 -37.37
C ARG A 64 -34.39 18.68 -37.55
N THR A 65 -33.76 19.34 -38.52
CA THR A 65 -32.32 19.19 -38.78
C THR A 65 -31.47 19.66 -37.61
N GLU A 66 -31.82 20.78 -36.97
CA GLU A 66 -31.08 21.30 -35.81
C GLU A 66 -31.24 20.37 -34.59
N SER A 67 -32.44 19.83 -34.38
CA SER A 67 -32.69 18.85 -33.32
C SER A 67 -31.94 17.53 -33.56
N GLU A 68 -31.95 17.02 -34.79
CA GLU A 68 -31.20 15.81 -35.17
C GLU A 68 -29.68 16.01 -34.99
N THR A 69 -29.13 17.15 -35.42
CA THR A 69 -27.69 17.44 -35.24
C THR A 69 -27.30 17.62 -33.78
N LEU A 70 -28.15 18.25 -32.96
CA LEU A 70 -27.96 18.35 -31.51
C LEU A 70 -27.98 16.95 -30.86
N ILE A 71 -28.95 16.10 -31.20
CA ILE A 71 -29.04 14.73 -30.67
C ILE A 71 -27.81 13.91 -31.04
N GLU A 72 -27.39 13.96 -32.32
CA GLU A 72 -26.23 13.21 -32.82
C GLU A 72 -24.94 13.68 -32.13
N SER A 73 -24.70 15.00 -32.07
CA SER A 73 -23.50 15.56 -31.44
C SER A 73 -23.42 15.22 -29.95
N ASN A 74 -24.56 15.24 -29.25
CA ASN A 74 -24.62 14.95 -27.83
C ASN A 74 -24.43 13.45 -27.56
N ASN A 75 -24.98 12.58 -28.41
CA ASN A 75 -24.73 11.13 -28.36
C ASN A 75 -23.26 10.79 -28.60
N VAL A 76 -22.62 11.38 -29.61
CA VAL A 76 -21.18 11.19 -29.87
C VAL A 76 -20.34 11.63 -28.68
N ALA A 77 -20.63 12.81 -28.13
CA ALA A 77 -19.94 13.31 -26.94
C ALA A 77 -20.15 12.41 -25.72
N LEU A 78 -21.37 11.90 -25.49
CA LEU A 78 -21.66 10.96 -24.41
C LEU A 78 -20.90 9.64 -24.56
N ILE A 79 -20.87 9.06 -25.77
CA ILE A 79 -20.14 7.83 -26.05
C ILE A 79 -18.64 8.01 -25.83
N GLU A 80 -18.07 9.13 -26.28
CA GLU A 80 -16.66 9.45 -26.08
C GLU A 80 -16.32 9.60 -24.59
N LYS A 81 -17.14 10.35 -23.84
CA LYS A 81 -16.97 10.53 -22.39
C LYS A 81 -17.12 9.21 -21.64
N GLN A 82 -18.06 8.37 -22.03
CA GLN A 82 -18.26 7.05 -21.44
C GLN A 82 -17.06 6.15 -21.71
N SER A 83 -16.55 6.12 -22.95
CA SER A 83 -15.34 5.34 -23.29
C SER A 83 -14.11 5.80 -22.52
N LEU A 84 -13.92 7.12 -22.34
CA LEU A 84 -12.84 7.66 -21.52
C LEU A 84 -13.00 7.28 -20.04
N PHE A 85 -14.23 7.33 -19.53
CA PHE A 85 -14.53 6.94 -18.16
C PHE A 85 -14.22 5.45 -17.92
N ASP A 86 -14.64 4.57 -18.83
CA ASP A 86 -14.38 3.12 -18.76
C ASP A 86 -12.87 2.82 -18.77
N LYS A 87 -12.11 3.47 -19.67
CA LYS A 87 -10.64 3.34 -19.71
C LYS A 87 -9.98 3.80 -18.42
N ASN A 88 -10.44 4.90 -17.83
CA ASN A 88 -9.91 5.41 -16.56
C ASN A 88 -10.22 4.46 -15.40
N ILE A 89 -11.43 3.93 -15.32
CA ILE A 89 -11.82 2.94 -14.31
C ILE A 89 -10.95 1.68 -14.45
N GLU A 90 -10.75 1.19 -15.67
CA GLU A 90 -9.92 0.02 -15.92
C GLU A 90 -8.46 0.26 -15.53
N ALA A 91 -7.89 1.41 -15.89
CA ALA A 91 -6.53 1.79 -15.50
C ALA A 91 -6.37 1.88 -13.97
N ILE A 92 -7.33 2.48 -13.27
CA ILE A 92 -7.35 2.56 -11.80
C ILE A 92 -7.44 1.16 -11.20
N ASN A 93 -8.27 0.28 -11.76
CA ASN A 93 -8.45 -1.09 -11.24
C ASN A 93 -7.17 -1.94 -11.42
N ILE A 94 -6.49 -1.79 -12.57
CA ILE A 94 -5.19 -2.42 -12.81
C ILE A 94 -4.13 -1.90 -11.83
N ASP A 95 -4.02 -0.58 -11.64
CA ASP A 95 -3.08 0.03 -10.69
C ASP A 95 -3.38 -0.38 -9.25
N ALA A 96 -4.66 -0.40 -8.85
CA ALA A 96 -5.09 -0.83 -7.53
C ALA A 96 -4.74 -2.30 -7.25
N LYS A 97 -4.97 -3.20 -8.22
CA LYS A 97 -4.57 -4.62 -8.12
C LYS A 97 -3.06 -4.76 -7.98
N LYS A 98 -2.30 -4.03 -8.81
CA LYS A 98 -0.83 -4.05 -8.74
C LYS A 98 -0.32 -3.58 -7.38
N ARG A 99 -0.83 -2.46 -6.87
CA ARG A 99 -0.50 -1.95 -5.52
C ARG A 99 -0.91 -2.93 -4.42
N HIS A 100 -2.07 -3.56 -4.55
CA HIS A 100 -2.52 -4.57 -3.60
C HIS A 100 -1.57 -5.79 -3.57
N GLU A 101 -1.15 -6.27 -4.74
CA GLU A 101 -0.13 -7.33 -4.84
C GLU A 101 1.22 -6.89 -4.26
N ASP A 102 1.66 -5.66 -4.53
CA ASP A 102 2.90 -5.11 -3.98
C ASP A 102 2.82 -4.99 -2.45
N ILE A 103 1.66 -4.59 -1.90
CA ILE A 103 1.40 -4.56 -0.45
C ILE A 103 1.42 -5.98 0.13
N ILE A 104 0.82 -6.98 -0.53
CA ILE A 104 0.86 -8.37 -0.08
C ILE A 104 2.30 -8.90 -0.13
N LYS A 105 3.07 -8.59 -1.17
CA LYS A 105 4.48 -8.97 -1.28
C LYS A 105 5.29 -8.33 -0.16
N LEU A 106 5.15 -7.02 0.06
CA LEU A 106 5.78 -6.30 1.18
C LEU A 106 5.38 -6.89 2.53
N HIS A 107 4.07 -7.13 2.73
CA HIS A 107 3.55 -7.72 3.94
C HIS A 107 4.13 -9.12 4.16
N ASN A 108 4.17 -9.98 3.15
CA ASN A 108 4.74 -11.32 3.27
C ASN A 108 6.27 -11.28 3.47
N LEU A 109 6.97 -10.33 2.83
CA LEU A 109 8.41 -10.10 3.02
C LEU A 109 8.71 -9.62 4.46
N VAL A 110 7.84 -8.78 5.02
CA VAL A 110 7.99 -8.25 6.39
C VAL A 110 7.46 -9.21 7.46
N ALA A 111 6.42 -9.98 7.17
CA ALA A 111 5.77 -10.89 8.13
C ALA A 111 6.45 -12.26 8.20
N HIS A 112 7.11 -12.71 7.13
CA HIS A 112 7.90 -13.95 7.14
C HIS A 112 9.39 -13.68 7.43
N ASP A 113 9.94 -12.55 6.95
CA ASP A 113 11.38 -12.23 6.98
C ASP A 113 11.66 -10.78 7.42
N SER A 114 11.02 -10.28 8.48
CA SER A 114 11.64 -9.13 9.15
C SER A 114 13.02 -9.58 9.64
N VAL A 115 14.09 -8.92 9.20
CA VAL A 115 15.44 -9.08 9.74
C VAL A 115 15.38 -9.08 11.28
N THR A 116 14.48 -8.29 11.89
CA THR A 116 14.27 -8.32 13.34
C THR A 116 13.72 -9.65 13.89
N GLY A 117 12.74 -10.27 13.23
CA GLY A 117 12.17 -11.56 13.62
C GLY A 117 13.18 -12.70 13.54
N GLY A 118 14.00 -12.72 12.48
CA GLY A 118 15.10 -13.66 12.32
C GLY A 118 16.13 -13.55 13.44
N TYR A 119 16.57 -12.34 13.76
CA TYR A 119 17.55 -12.10 14.84
C TYR A 119 16.99 -12.39 16.24
N LYS A 120 15.69 -12.17 16.48
CA LYS A 120 15.02 -12.63 17.71
C LYS A 120 15.04 -14.16 17.82
N SER A 121 14.64 -14.85 16.75
CA SER A 121 14.64 -16.33 16.73
C SER A 121 16.05 -16.91 16.89
N ILE A 122 17.05 -16.31 16.23
CA ILE A 122 18.47 -16.67 16.42
C ILE A 122 18.87 -16.46 17.88
N ALA A 123 18.58 -15.30 18.48
CA ALA A 123 18.91 -15.04 19.88
C ALA A 123 18.25 -16.06 20.83
N ASP A 124 16.97 -16.37 20.63
CA ASP A 124 16.26 -17.34 21.46
C ASP A 124 16.88 -18.76 21.33
N ARG A 125 17.25 -19.19 20.12
CA ARG A 125 17.96 -20.47 19.90
C ARG A 125 19.35 -20.51 20.52
N GLU A 126 20.13 -19.43 20.37
CA GLU A 126 21.47 -19.31 20.96
C GLU A 126 21.42 -19.31 22.49
N TYR A 127 20.38 -18.70 23.08
CA TYR A 127 20.12 -18.79 24.52
C TYR A 127 19.88 -20.23 24.96
N ASP A 128 19.02 -20.97 24.26
CA ASP A 128 18.70 -22.35 24.59
C ASP A 128 19.93 -23.27 24.43
N ALA A 129 20.70 -23.09 23.36
CA ALA A 129 21.96 -23.81 23.15
C ALA A 129 22.95 -23.53 24.28
N ALA A 130 23.12 -22.26 24.68
CA ALA A 130 23.98 -21.89 25.81
C ALA A 130 23.54 -22.56 27.12
N GLN A 131 22.24 -22.64 27.37
CA GLN A 131 21.68 -23.30 28.55
C GLN A 131 21.93 -24.81 28.53
N LEU A 132 21.80 -25.44 27.38
CA LEU A 132 22.06 -26.87 27.20
C LEU A 132 23.53 -27.20 27.49
N TRP A 133 24.47 -26.44 26.92
CA TRP A 133 25.91 -26.59 27.19
C TRP A 133 26.27 -26.31 28.64
N ARG A 134 25.61 -25.32 29.28
CA ARG A 134 25.80 -25.04 30.71
C ARG A 134 25.34 -26.21 31.58
N LYS A 135 24.16 -26.76 31.30
CA LYS A 135 23.65 -27.96 32.01
C LYS A 135 24.59 -29.14 31.81
N GLY A 136 25.11 -29.34 30.60
CA GLY A 136 26.12 -30.37 30.31
C GLY A 136 27.40 -30.22 31.13
N ALA A 137 27.96 -29.00 31.20
CA ALA A 137 29.14 -28.72 32.02
C ALA A 137 28.90 -28.99 33.51
N ILE A 138 27.75 -28.55 34.05
CA ILE A 138 27.37 -28.80 35.44
C ILE A 138 27.19 -30.30 35.71
N ALA A 139 26.55 -31.04 34.79
CA ALA A 139 26.37 -32.48 34.91
C ALA A 139 27.72 -33.21 34.97
N CYS A 140 28.69 -32.81 34.15
CA CYS A 140 30.04 -33.39 34.20
C CYS A 140 30.75 -33.11 35.53
N ILE A 141 30.61 -31.90 36.09
CA ILE A 141 31.19 -31.56 37.41
C ILE A 141 30.50 -32.35 38.54
N ILE A 142 29.18 -32.52 38.47
CA ILE A 142 28.46 -33.35 39.45
C ILE A 142 28.93 -34.82 39.32
N ALA A 143 29.09 -35.32 38.10
CA ALA A 143 29.58 -36.66 37.85
C ALA A 143 31.01 -36.87 38.38
N THR A 144 31.91 -35.89 38.25
CA THR A 144 33.26 -35.99 38.84
C THR A 144 33.22 -36.03 40.36
N ILE A 145 32.38 -35.20 40.99
CA ILE A 145 32.23 -35.18 42.46
C ILE A 145 31.65 -36.51 42.97
N LEU A 146 30.58 -37.01 42.34
CA LEU A 146 29.97 -38.29 42.71
C LEU A 146 30.95 -39.46 42.50
N TRP A 147 31.70 -39.45 41.40
CA TRP A 147 32.75 -40.44 41.14
C TRP A 147 33.83 -40.41 42.22
N LEU A 148 34.32 -39.23 42.60
CA LEU A 148 35.34 -39.08 43.64
C LEU A 148 34.84 -39.54 45.02
N LEU A 149 33.59 -39.24 45.39
CA LEU A 149 32.97 -39.72 46.62
C LEU A 149 32.80 -41.25 46.60
N ALA A 150 32.25 -41.81 45.52
CA ALA A 150 32.09 -43.26 45.36
C ALA A 150 33.44 -43.97 45.42
N SER A 151 34.45 -43.43 44.73
CA SER A 151 35.84 -43.87 44.80
C SER A 151 36.32 -43.90 46.26
N LEU A 152 36.12 -42.83 47.04
CA LEU A 152 36.55 -42.78 48.44
C LEU A 152 35.86 -43.81 49.34
N PHE A 153 34.56 -44.05 49.15
CA PHE A 153 33.81 -45.05 49.94
C PHE A 153 34.11 -46.49 49.52
N TRP A 154 34.34 -46.76 48.23
CA TRP A 154 34.64 -48.11 47.73
C TRP A 154 36.10 -48.51 47.91
N PHE A 155 37.02 -47.53 47.96
CA PHE A 155 38.46 -47.73 48.22
C PHE A 155 38.84 -47.61 49.70
N THR A 156 37.92 -47.87 50.63
CA THR A 156 38.31 -48.04 52.05
C THR A 156 39.39 -49.13 52.15
N PRO A 157 40.49 -48.91 52.91
CA PRO A 157 41.71 -49.73 52.90
C PRO A 157 41.54 -51.00 53.72
N VAL A 158 40.59 -51.84 53.34
CA VAL A 158 40.41 -53.17 53.89
C VAL A 158 40.74 -54.15 52.76
N LEU A 159 42.01 -54.58 52.71
CA LEU A 159 42.48 -55.84 52.09
C LEU A 159 42.80 -55.89 50.57
N TYR A 160 43.65 -55.01 50.00
CA TYR A 160 44.27 -55.28 48.68
C TYR A 160 45.78 -54.96 48.61
N PRO A 161 46.59 -55.74 47.85
CA PRO A 161 48.04 -55.57 47.74
C PRO A 161 48.41 -54.25 47.05
N GLU A 162 49.52 -53.62 47.48
CA GLU A 162 49.99 -52.28 47.04
C GLU A 162 50.00 -52.05 45.52
N LYS A 163 50.20 -53.11 44.71
CA LYS A 163 50.23 -53.00 43.25
C LYS A 163 48.90 -52.60 42.61
N LEU A 164 47.76 -52.87 43.25
CA LEU A 164 46.44 -52.53 42.70
C LEU A 164 46.03 -51.08 43.01
N PHE A 165 46.60 -50.47 44.05
CA PHE A 165 46.29 -49.10 44.46
C PHE A 165 46.70 -48.07 43.40
N TRP A 166 47.94 -48.14 42.91
CA TRP A 166 48.45 -47.21 41.89
C TRP A 166 47.68 -47.31 40.56
N MET A 167 47.23 -48.51 40.18
CA MET A 167 46.39 -48.74 39.00
C MET A 167 45.01 -48.08 39.16
N GLN A 168 44.41 -48.15 40.35
CA GLN A 168 43.11 -47.53 40.64
C GLN A 168 43.21 -46.00 40.66
N VAL A 169 44.27 -45.47 41.28
CA VAL A 169 44.57 -44.03 41.26
C VAL A 169 44.74 -43.53 39.83
N ALA A 170 45.56 -44.21 39.00
CA ALA A 170 45.77 -43.83 37.60
C ALA A 170 44.46 -43.81 36.78
N LYS A 171 43.56 -44.78 36.98
CA LYS A 171 42.23 -44.79 36.33
C LYS A 171 41.35 -43.63 36.81
N SER A 172 41.34 -43.34 38.11
CA SER A 172 40.54 -42.25 38.66
C SER A 172 41.02 -40.87 38.18
N VAL A 173 42.34 -40.66 38.10
CA VAL A 173 42.95 -39.42 37.59
C VAL A 173 42.69 -39.26 36.09
N SER A 174 42.79 -40.34 35.30
CA SER A 174 42.49 -40.29 33.87
C SER A 174 41.02 -39.97 33.59
N LEU A 175 40.09 -40.60 34.30
CA LEU A 175 38.65 -40.34 34.14
C LEU A 175 38.25 -38.93 34.58
N THR A 176 38.81 -38.46 35.70
CA THR A 176 38.56 -37.07 36.17
C THR A 176 39.15 -36.04 35.22
N ALA A 177 40.35 -36.27 34.67
CA ALA A 177 40.95 -35.41 33.65
C ALA A 177 40.09 -35.34 32.38
N LEU A 178 39.53 -36.46 31.92
CA LEU A 178 38.64 -36.51 30.76
C LEU A 178 37.34 -35.73 31.00
N LEU A 179 36.68 -35.98 32.13
CA LEU A 179 35.42 -35.30 32.49
C LEU A 179 35.63 -33.79 32.70
N LEU A 180 36.75 -33.39 33.30
CA LEU A 180 37.07 -31.99 33.54
C LEU A 180 37.41 -31.28 32.22
N SER A 181 38.13 -31.94 31.30
CA SER A 181 38.36 -31.43 29.94
C SER A 181 37.06 -31.19 29.18
N PHE A 182 36.11 -32.13 29.27
CA PHE A 182 34.79 -31.97 28.66
C PHE A 182 33.98 -30.84 29.32
N ALA A 183 34.02 -30.71 30.64
CA ALA A 183 33.35 -29.62 31.36
C ALA A 183 33.89 -28.23 30.95
N VAL A 184 35.21 -28.11 30.77
CA VAL A 184 35.85 -26.88 30.28
C VAL A 184 35.40 -26.57 28.85
N TYR A 185 35.40 -27.57 27.96
CA TYR A 185 34.93 -27.40 26.59
C TYR A 185 33.45 -26.98 26.52
N ALA A 186 32.58 -27.66 27.27
CA ALA A 186 31.16 -27.32 27.34
C ALA A 186 30.93 -25.90 27.90
N SER A 187 31.73 -25.48 28.88
CA SER A 187 31.70 -24.10 29.41
C SER A 187 32.11 -23.06 28.35
N LYS A 188 33.14 -23.37 27.54
CA LYS A 188 33.57 -22.52 26.41
C LYS A 188 32.45 -22.38 25.38
N GLN A 189 31.84 -23.49 24.96
CA GLN A 189 30.74 -23.48 24.01
C GLN A 189 29.52 -22.72 24.54
N SER A 190 29.16 -22.90 25.81
CA SER A 190 28.10 -22.11 26.45
C SER A 190 28.38 -20.60 26.39
N THR A 191 29.64 -20.20 26.58
CA THR A 191 30.04 -18.78 26.52
C THR A 191 29.94 -18.22 25.10
N LEU A 192 30.35 -19.00 24.08
CA LEU A 192 30.24 -18.59 22.69
C LEU A 192 28.78 -18.33 22.29
N HIS A 193 27.90 -19.29 22.59
CA HIS A 193 26.47 -19.13 22.32
C HIS A 193 25.87 -17.92 23.05
N ARG A 194 26.31 -17.58 24.28
CA ARG A 194 25.89 -16.34 24.97
C ARG A 194 26.39 -15.07 24.30
N ILE A 195 27.56 -15.09 23.68
CA ILE A 195 28.06 -13.93 22.94
C ILE A 195 27.19 -13.70 21.70
N ASN A 196 26.90 -14.78 20.96
CA ASN A 196 26.05 -14.72 19.78
C ASN A 196 24.60 -14.32 20.13
N GLU A 197 24.04 -14.88 21.20
CA GLU A 197 22.74 -14.46 21.76
C GLU A 197 22.72 -12.95 22.00
N ARG A 198 23.71 -12.41 22.71
CA ARG A 198 23.78 -10.98 23.05
C ARG A 198 23.90 -10.11 21.82
N LYS A 199 24.73 -10.48 20.85
CA LYS A 199 24.87 -9.76 19.57
C LYS A 199 23.51 -9.70 18.87
N SER A 200 22.87 -10.85 18.69
CA SER A 200 21.60 -10.95 17.95
C SER A 200 20.44 -10.25 18.67
N ARG A 201 20.36 -10.37 19.99
CA ARG A 201 19.35 -9.70 20.81
C ARG A 201 19.55 -8.18 20.84
N THR A 202 20.80 -7.72 20.90
CA THR A 202 21.13 -6.29 20.84
C THR A 202 20.74 -5.70 19.49
N PHE A 203 21.07 -6.39 18.40
CA PHE A 203 20.67 -6.00 17.06
C PHE A 203 19.15 -5.93 16.91
N PHE A 204 18.43 -6.96 17.37
CA PHE A 204 16.97 -6.99 17.38
C PHE A 204 16.36 -5.76 18.08
N LEU A 205 16.83 -5.47 19.30
CA LEU A 205 16.34 -4.32 20.08
C LEU A 205 16.69 -2.98 19.43
N GLN A 206 17.89 -2.83 18.86
CA GLN A 206 18.31 -1.60 18.20
C GLN A 206 17.44 -1.29 16.97
N VAL A 207 17.19 -2.29 16.13
CA VAL A 207 16.34 -2.11 14.94
C VAL A 207 14.89 -1.85 15.34
N GLN A 208 14.37 -2.57 16.36
CA GLN A 208 13.01 -2.36 16.85
C GLN A 208 12.81 -0.98 17.48
N ALA A 209 13.81 -0.47 18.22
CA ALA A 209 13.74 0.83 18.87
C ALA A 209 14.02 2.01 17.93
N PHE A 210 14.52 1.76 16.72
CA PHE A 210 14.99 2.80 15.81
C PHE A 210 13.87 3.73 15.33
N ASP A 211 12.78 3.18 14.79
CA ASP A 211 11.66 3.99 14.28
C ASP A 211 11.00 4.88 15.36
N PRO A 212 10.71 4.37 16.58
CA PRO A 212 10.24 5.21 17.68
C PRO A 212 11.21 6.32 18.07
N PHE A 213 12.52 6.06 18.01
CA PHE A 213 13.55 7.02 18.40
C PHE A 213 13.63 8.22 17.44
N ILE A 214 13.38 8.01 16.15
CA ILE A 214 13.46 9.06 15.14
C ILE A 214 12.10 9.72 14.81
N ALA A 215 11.01 9.28 15.44
CA ALA A 215 9.65 9.68 15.09
C ALA A 215 9.42 11.21 15.13
N ASN A 216 10.03 11.90 16.09
CA ASN A 216 9.86 13.35 16.31
C ASN A 216 10.85 14.22 15.51
N LEU A 217 11.71 13.64 14.68
CA LEU A 217 12.69 14.40 13.89
C LEU A 217 12.05 14.93 12.59
N PRO A 218 12.62 16.00 11.99
CA PRO A 218 12.28 16.41 10.63
C PRO A 218 12.50 15.29 9.60
N GLU A 219 11.68 15.25 8.54
CA GLU A 219 11.73 14.17 7.53
C GLU A 219 13.10 14.02 6.83
N GLU A 220 13.83 15.13 6.64
CA GLU A 220 15.18 15.10 6.10
C GLU A 220 16.14 14.33 7.03
N ALA A 221 16.12 14.61 8.33
CA ALA A 221 16.95 13.93 9.32
C ALA A 221 16.59 12.45 9.47
N LYS A 222 15.30 12.10 9.37
CA LYS A 222 14.85 10.70 9.35
C LYS A 222 15.44 9.93 8.16
N ARG A 223 15.44 10.53 6.96
CA ARG A 223 16.02 9.91 5.76
C ARG A 223 17.51 9.68 5.91
N THR A 224 18.26 10.69 6.37
CA THR A 224 19.71 10.56 6.59
C THR A 224 20.04 9.44 7.58
N LEU A 225 19.34 9.38 8.71
CA LEU A 225 19.56 8.33 9.71
C LEU A 225 19.21 6.93 9.19
N LYS A 226 18.15 6.80 8.38
CA LYS A 226 17.78 5.54 7.72
C LYS A 226 18.84 5.11 6.71
N GLU A 227 19.41 6.04 5.95
CA GLU A 227 20.50 5.76 5.00
C GLU A 227 21.77 5.30 5.73
N GLU A 228 22.16 5.97 6.81
CA GLU A 228 23.30 5.57 7.64
C GLU A 228 23.11 4.18 8.28
N LEU A 229 21.93 3.92 8.85
CA LEU A 229 21.60 2.62 9.42
C LEU A 229 21.68 1.53 8.36
N SER A 230 21.13 1.77 7.17
CA SER A 230 21.16 0.82 6.06
C SER A 230 22.60 0.53 5.62
N LYS A 231 23.44 1.55 5.46
CA LYS A 231 24.87 1.38 5.14
C LYS A 231 25.62 0.60 6.21
N ARG A 232 25.31 0.81 7.49
CA ARG A 232 25.94 0.08 8.59
C ARG A 232 25.52 -1.39 8.64
N ILE A 233 24.25 -1.67 8.40
CA ILE A 233 23.71 -3.05 8.46
C ILE A 233 24.15 -3.87 7.24
N PHE A 234 24.18 -3.26 6.05
CA PHE A 234 24.38 -3.98 4.79
C PHE A 234 25.74 -3.71 4.12
N GLY A 235 26.54 -2.77 4.63
CA GLY A 235 27.80 -2.33 4.02
C GLY A 235 29.08 -2.70 4.79
N ALA A 236 28.99 -3.54 5.83
CA ALA A 236 30.17 -3.99 6.58
C ALA A 236 30.63 -5.39 6.13
N ASP A 237 31.88 -5.49 5.67
CA ASP A 237 32.58 -6.76 5.39
C ASP A 237 32.89 -7.50 6.71
N ASP A 238 32.20 -8.62 6.93
CA ASP A 238 32.08 -9.37 8.20
C ASP A 238 33.32 -10.21 8.60
N HIS A 239 34.53 -9.89 8.12
CA HIS A 239 35.67 -10.82 8.22
C HIS A 239 36.65 -10.58 9.39
N SER A 240 36.43 -9.60 10.28
CA SER A 240 37.45 -9.19 11.29
C SER A 240 37.05 -9.28 12.77
N GLN A 241 35.77 -9.44 13.11
CA GLN A 241 35.31 -9.39 14.51
C GLN A 241 35.23 -10.75 15.21
N ASP A 242 34.97 -11.85 14.48
CA ASP A 242 34.80 -13.16 15.09
C ASP A 242 36.13 -13.82 15.54
N SER A 243 37.24 -13.52 14.88
CA SER A 243 38.58 -13.99 15.27
C SER A 243 39.03 -13.44 16.62
N ASN A 244 38.80 -12.15 16.88
CA ASN A 244 39.16 -11.46 18.12
C ASN A 244 38.34 -11.95 19.35
N LEU A 245 37.11 -12.45 19.13
CA LEU A 245 36.22 -12.92 20.21
C LEU A 245 36.57 -14.34 20.67
N MET A 246 37.02 -15.19 19.74
CA MET A 246 37.58 -16.52 20.04
C MET A 246 38.85 -16.42 20.90
N GLU A 247 39.78 -15.54 20.52
CA GLU A 247 41.05 -15.33 21.23
C GLU A 247 40.85 -14.80 22.67
N LYS A 248 39.90 -13.86 22.85
CA LYS A 248 39.64 -13.25 24.16
C LYS A 248 38.92 -14.19 25.16
N ALA A 249 38.15 -15.14 24.65
CA ALA A 249 37.52 -16.19 25.46
C ALA A 249 38.52 -17.29 25.86
N GLU A 250 39.54 -17.54 25.03
CA GLU A 250 40.59 -18.54 25.28
C GLU A 250 41.53 -18.16 26.43
N PHE A 251 41.95 -16.90 26.53
CA PHE A 251 43.01 -16.52 27.46
C PHE A 251 42.53 -16.45 28.92
N LYS A 252 41.32 -15.94 29.19
CA LYS A 252 40.89 -15.61 30.57
C LYS A 252 40.37 -16.80 31.39
N GLY A 253 39.89 -17.85 30.72
CA GLY A 253 39.31 -19.04 31.38
C GLY A 253 40.37 -20.02 31.87
N ILE A 254 41.41 -20.23 31.05
CA ILE A 254 42.51 -21.15 31.34
C ILE A 254 43.40 -20.61 32.46
N GLU A 255 43.75 -19.32 32.42
CA GLU A 255 44.55 -18.67 33.47
C GLU A 255 43.87 -18.75 34.85
N ARG A 256 42.56 -18.49 34.92
CA ARG A 256 41.80 -18.60 36.18
C ARG A 256 41.69 -20.04 36.68
N GLY A 257 41.52 -21.01 35.78
CA GLY A 257 41.49 -22.43 36.14
C GLY A 257 42.83 -22.91 36.71
N ILE A 258 43.93 -22.50 36.08
CA ILE A 258 45.30 -22.80 36.53
C ILE A 258 45.61 -22.12 37.86
N ASP A 259 45.21 -20.86 38.04
CA ASP A 259 45.39 -20.13 39.30
C ASP A 259 44.60 -20.76 40.46
N LEU A 260 43.36 -21.19 40.22
CA LEU A 260 42.54 -21.87 41.24
C LEU A 260 43.12 -23.24 41.62
N LEU A 261 43.63 -23.99 40.65
CA LEU A 261 44.35 -25.25 40.92
C LEU A 261 45.67 -25.01 41.68
N GLY A 262 46.40 -23.94 41.34
CA GLY A 262 47.61 -23.52 42.07
C GLY A 262 47.33 -23.08 43.51
N GLN A 263 46.20 -22.42 43.77
CA GLN A 263 45.76 -22.08 45.12
C GLN A 263 45.32 -23.32 45.92
N LEU A 264 44.61 -24.27 45.31
CA LEU A 264 44.25 -25.53 45.94
C LEU A 264 45.48 -26.38 46.29
N HIS A 265 46.49 -26.45 45.42
CA HIS A 265 47.75 -27.14 45.71
C HIS A 265 48.49 -26.51 46.90
N LYS A 266 48.48 -25.17 47.04
CA LYS A 266 49.07 -24.48 48.21
C LYS A 266 48.33 -24.74 49.53
N ILE A 267 47.04 -25.06 49.48
CA ILE A 267 46.22 -25.36 50.65
C ILE A 267 46.40 -26.83 51.07
N VAL A 268 46.54 -27.75 50.11
CA VAL A 268 46.75 -29.18 50.38
C VAL A 268 48.20 -29.51 50.72
N GLY A 269 49.19 -28.78 50.19
CA GLY A 269 50.62 -29.00 50.46
C GLY A 269 51.17 -28.35 51.73
N LYS A 270 50.30 -27.83 52.61
CA LYS A 270 50.69 -27.15 53.87
C LYS A 270 50.09 -27.80 55.13
N GLY A 271 49.52 -28.99 55.01
CA GLY A 271 49.08 -29.85 56.12
C GLY A 271 50.02 -31.04 56.27
#